data_AF-A0A974NAR6-F1
#
_entry.id   AF-A0A974NAR6-F1
#
_cell.length_a   1.000
_cell.length_b   1.000
_cell.length_c   1.000
_cell.angle_alpha   90.00
_cell.angle_beta   90.00
_cell.angle_gamma   90.00
#
_symmetry.space_group_name_H-M   'P 1'
#
loop_
_entity.id
_entity.type
_entity.pdbx_description
1 polymer ?
#
loop_
_entity_poly.entity_id
_entity_poly.type
_entity_poly.pdbx_seq_one_letter_code
_entity_poly.pdbx_strand_id
1 'polypeptide(L)'
;MTTSSHAILGVAQDHSLLSRAKALGAGMGLTPMEMDANALRLGSLPVNADGDTVASVYEYAASKRQEALDAVPPPPGEDPAAVTDAHLVYALSRLQADLHKDDPSA
;
A
#
# COMPACT_ATOMS: atom_id res chain seq x y z
N MET A 1 -5.50 -17.20 14.04
CA MET A 1 -4.15 -16.82 13.57
C MET A 1 -3.34 -16.36 14.78
N THR A 2 -2.06 -16.71 14.88
CA THR A 2 -1.24 -16.28 16.04
C THR A 2 -0.64 -14.91 15.74
N THR A 3 -1.03 -13.89 16.52
CA THR A 3 -0.51 -12.52 16.40
C THR A 3 1.00 -12.46 16.63
N SER A 4 1.74 -11.84 15.71
CA SER A 4 3.19 -11.65 15.86
C SER A 4 3.54 -10.50 16.82
N SER A 5 4.69 -10.60 17.49
CA SER A 5 5.22 -9.50 18.30
C SER A 5 5.53 -8.26 17.46
N HIS A 6 5.92 -8.46 16.19
CA HIS A 6 6.12 -7.39 15.22
C HIS A 6 4.82 -6.60 14.98
N ALA A 7 3.69 -7.28 14.79
CA ALA A 7 2.40 -6.63 14.60
C ALA A 7 1.93 -5.86 15.84
N ILE A 8 2.15 -6.40 17.04
CA ILE A 8 1.83 -5.71 18.31
C ILE A 8 2.66 -4.42 18.44
N LEU A 9 3.96 -4.49 18.15
CA LEU A 9 4.83 -3.32 18.14
C LEU A 9 4.43 -2.31 17.05
N GLY A 10 4.06 -2.79 15.86
CA GLY A 10 3.57 -1.95 14.76
C GLY A 10 2.33 -1.15 15.16
N VAL A 11 1.35 -1.81 15.80
CA VAL A 11 0.16 -1.13 16.36
C VAL A 11 0.55 -0.07 17.39
N ALA A 12 1.50 -0.39 18.30
CA ALA A 12 1.94 0.52 19.35
C ALA A 12 2.80 1.69 18.85
N GLN A 13 3.28 1.64 17.60
CA GLN A 13 4.11 2.68 16.98
C GLN A 13 3.37 3.45 15.88
N ASP A 14 2.21 2.96 15.42
CA ASP A 14 1.38 3.66 14.45
C ASP A 14 0.69 4.87 15.09
N HIS A 15 1.27 6.05 14.88
CA HIS A 15 0.76 7.32 15.38
C HIS A 15 -0.67 7.64 14.93
N SER A 16 -1.05 7.26 13.71
CA SER A 16 -2.39 7.53 13.18
C SER A 16 -3.41 6.64 13.87
N LEU A 17 -3.11 5.34 13.98
CA LEU A 17 -3.94 4.38 14.68
C LEU A 17 -4.11 4.76 16.16
N LEU A 18 -3.03 5.09 16.85
CA LEU A 18 -3.07 5.51 18.25
C LEU A 18 -3.84 6.81 18.45
N SER A 19 -3.69 7.80 17.56
CA SER A 19 -4.44 9.06 17.65
C SER A 19 -5.95 8.82 17.51
N ARG A 20 -6.35 7.94 16.58
CA ARG A 20 -7.74 7.54 16.42
C ARG A 20 -8.26 6.75 17.63
N ALA A 21 -7.46 5.83 18.16
CA ALA A 21 -7.81 5.06 19.35
C ALA A 21 -8.01 5.99 20.57
N LYS A 22 -7.15 6.99 20.76
CA LYS A 22 -7.30 8.01 21.81
C LYS A 22 -8.57 8.83 21.65
N ALA A 23 -8.86 9.28 20.42
CA ALA A 23 -10.07 10.06 20.14
C ALA A 23 -11.34 9.27 20.45
N LEU A 24 -11.39 7.98 20.07
CA LEU A 24 -12.50 7.09 20.39
C LEU A 24 -12.57 6.79 21.89
N GLY A 25 -11.43 6.49 22.52
CA GLY A 25 -11.35 6.23 23.96
C GLY A 25 -11.83 7.39 24.81
N ALA A 26 -11.54 8.63 24.40
CA ALA A 26 -12.06 9.83 25.07
C ALA A 26 -13.60 9.87 25.07
N GLY A 27 -14.25 9.45 23.99
CA GLY A 27 -15.70 9.30 23.92
C GLY A 27 -16.26 8.21 24.86
N MET A 28 -15.41 7.30 25.32
CA MET A 28 -15.72 6.22 26.26
C MET A 28 -15.28 6.55 27.69
N GLY A 29 -14.78 7.77 27.94
CA GLY A 29 -14.30 8.21 29.25
C GLY A 29 -12.86 7.82 29.58
N LEU A 30 -12.09 7.28 28.64
CA LEU A 30 -10.66 7.01 28.82
C LEU A 30 -9.85 8.28 28.64
N THR A 31 -8.89 8.49 29.53
CA THR A 31 -7.94 9.60 29.44
C THR A 31 -6.84 9.30 28.42
N PRO A 32 -6.20 10.34 27.83
CA PRO A 32 -5.02 10.14 26.98
C PRO A 32 -3.90 9.38 27.69
N MET A 33 -3.71 9.60 28.99
CA MET A 33 -2.68 8.93 29.79
C MET A 33 -2.96 7.42 29.93
N GLU A 34 -4.21 7.02 30.16
CA GLU A 34 -4.59 5.60 30.21
C GLU A 34 -4.38 4.93 28.85
N MET A 35 -4.71 5.62 27.76
CA MET A 35 -4.48 5.11 26.41
C MET A 35 -2.99 4.95 26.10
N ASP A 36 -2.16 5.92 26.48
CA ASP A 36 -0.71 5.85 26.31
C ASP A 36 -0.08 4.73 27.14
N ALA A 37 -0.49 4.59 28.40
CA ALA A 37 -0.02 3.51 29.28
C ALA A 37 -0.39 2.12 28.76
N ASN A 38 -1.44 2.01 27.93
CA ASN A 38 -1.92 0.75 27.38
C ASN A 38 -1.66 0.59 25.87
N ALA A 39 -0.85 1.46 25.25
CA ALA A 39 -0.60 1.43 23.81
C ALA A 39 -0.05 0.09 23.31
N LEU A 40 0.85 -0.56 24.07
CA LEU A 40 1.37 -1.88 23.74
C LEU A 40 0.31 -2.98 23.89
N ARG A 41 -0.60 -2.84 24.85
CA ARG A 41 -1.67 -3.80 25.11
C ARG A 41 -2.78 -3.71 24.09
N LEU A 42 -2.97 -2.56 23.44
CA LEU A 42 -3.96 -2.33 22.39
C LEU A 42 -3.87 -3.39 21.29
N GLY A 43 -2.66 -3.74 20.85
CA GLY A 43 -2.42 -4.75 19.81
C GLY A 43 -3.02 -6.12 20.14
N SER A 44 -3.06 -6.50 21.42
CA SER A 44 -3.55 -7.80 21.88
C SER A 44 -5.05 -7.80 22.23
N LEU A 45 -5.73 -6.66 22.16
CA LEU A 45 -7.16 -6.61 22.44
C LEU A 45 -7.98 -7.23 21.30
N PRO A 46 -9.02 -8.01 21.61
CA PRO A 46 -9.89 -8.59 20.60
C PRO A 46 -10.71 -7.52 19.88
N VAL A 47 -10.91 -7.68 18.57
CA VAL A 47 -11.75 -6.80 17.74
C VAL A 47 -13.08 -7.45 17.35
N ASN A 48 -13.22 -8.76 17.53
CA ASN A 48 -14.43 -9.51 17.26
C ASN A 48 -14.54 -10.73 18.21
N ALA A 49 -15.67 -11.43 18.13
CA ALA A 49 -15.93 -12.62 18.94
C ALA A 49 -15.13 -13.86 18.47
N ASP A 50 -14.59 -13.82 17.26
CA ASP A 50 -13.83 -14.91 16.65
C ASP A 50 -12.37 -14.98 17.17
N GLY A 51 -11.96 -14.00 17.97
CA GLY A 51 -10.65 -13.95 18.61
C GLY A 51 -9.59 -13.23 17.79
N ASP A 52 -9.97 -12.51 16.72
CA ASP A 52 -9.04 -11.61 16.05
C ASP A 52 -8.67 -10.46 16.96
N THR A 53 -7.43 -9.99 16.85
CA THR A 53 -6.89 -8.89 17.63
C THR A 53 -6.65 -7.66 16.75
N VAL A 54 -6.46 -6.50 17.37
CA VAL A 54 -6.06 -5.29 16.64
C VAL A 54 -4.80 -5.56 15.80
N ALA A 55 -3.83 -6.29 16.36
CA ALA A 55 -2.59 -6.62 15.67
C ALA A 55 -2.77 -7.66 14.56
N SER A 56 -3.68 -8.65 14.67
CA SER A 56 -3.92 -9.56 13.53
C SER A 56 -4.55 -8.85 12.34
N VAL A 57 -5.49 -7.92 12.58
CA VAL A 57 -6.07 -7.09 11.53
C VAL A 57 -5.04 -6.13 10.93
N TYR A 58 -4.19 -5.53 11.77
CA TYR A 58 -3.11 -4.67 11.32
C TYR A 58 -2.13 -5.42 10.40
N GLU A 59 -1.71 -6.62 10.80
CA GLU A 59 -0.81 -7.48 10.03
C GLU A 59 -1.42 -7.88 8.68
N TYR A 60 -2.71 -8.26 8.67
CA TYR A 60 -3.44 -8.53 7.45
C TYR A 60 -3.48 -7.31 6.51
N ALA A 61 -3.80 -6.12 7.02
CA ALA A 61 -3.84 -4.89 6.24
C ALA A 61 -2.45 -4.52 5.67
N ALA A 62 -1.38 -4.70 6.46
CA ALA A 62 -0.01 -4.49 6.03
C ALA A 62 0.37 -5.44 4.89
N SER A 63 0.02 -6.72 5.00
CA SER A 63 0.23 -7.72 3.93
C SER A 63 -0.51 -7.35 2.65
N LYS A 64 -1.79 -6.92 2.75
CA LYS A 64 -2.56 -6.48 1.57
C LYS A 64 -2.01 -5.24 0.90
N ARG A 65 -1.46 -4.31 1.69
CA ARG A 65 -0.75 -3.17 1.14
C ARG A 65 0.50 -3.59 0.37
N GLN A 66 1.28 -4.54 0.89
CA GLN A 66 2.46 -5.05 0.21
C GLN A 66 2.09 -5.74 -1.11
N GLU A 67 1.09 -6.63 -1.09
CA GLU A 67 0.57 -7.27 -2.31
C GLU A 67 0.16 -6.24 -3.38
N ALA A 68 -0.49 -5.14 -2.97
CA ALA A 68 -0.90 -4.09 -3.88
C ALA A 68 0.29 -3.31 -4.47
N LEU A 69 1.35 -3.09 -3.69
CA LEU A 69 2.59 -2.45 -4.17
C LEU A 69 3.34 -3.35 -5.15
N ASP A 70 3.39 -4.65 -4.87
CA ASP A 70 4.03 -5.64 -5.74
C ASP A 70 3.26 -5.84 -7.05
N ALA A 71 1.94 -5.62 -7.04
CA ALA A 71 1.07 -5.70 -8.21
C ALA A 71 1.06 -4.43 -9.07
N VAL A 72 1.78 -3.36 -8.68
CA VAL A 72 1.89 -2.14 -9.50
C VAL A 72 2.64 -2.49 -10.78
N PRO A 73 2.01 -2.37 -11.98
CA PRO A 73 2.71 -2.63 -13.23
C PRO A 73 3.90 -1.69 -13.38
N PRO A 74 4.97 -2.10 -14.10
CA PRO A 74 6.06 -1.20 -14.45
C PRO A 74 5.52 0.06 -15.15
N PRO A 75 6.22 1.20 -15.07
CA PRO A 75 5.83 2.38 -15.83
C PRO A 75 5.72 2.04 -17.33
N PRO A 76 4.83 2.72 -18.09
CA PRO A 76 4.74 2.54 -19.53
C PRO A 76 6.12 2.69 -20.19
N GLY A 77 6.56 1.68 -20.93
CA GLY A 77 7.90 1.61 -21.53
C GLY A 77 8.87 0.61 -20.85
N GLU A 78 8.59 0.16 -19.63
CA GLU A 78 9.38 -0.87 -18.94
C GLU A 78 8.69 -2.25 -18.88
N ASP A 79 7.39 -2.30 -19.13
CA ASP A 79 6.63 -3.55 -19.27
C ASP A 79 6.80 -4.13 -20.69
N PRO A 80 7.32 -5.36 -20.87
CA PRO A 80 7.42 -5.99 -22.19
C PRO A 80 6.05 -6.32 -22.82
N ALA A 81 4.95 -6.25 -22.08
CA ALA A 81 3.58 -6.28 -22.61
C ALA A 81 3.06 -4.88 -23.04
N ALA A 82 3.82 -3.80 -22.79
CA ALA A 82 3.53 -2.43 -23.22
C ALA A 82 4.34 -2.03 -24.47
N VAL A 83 4.30 -0.75 -24.85
CA VAL A 83 5.07 -0.21 -25.98
C VAL A 83 6.57 -0.42 -25.70
N THR A 84 7.24 -1.23 -26.52
CA THR A 84 8.66 -1.54 -26.41
C THR A 84 9.48 -0.67 -27.37
N ASP A 85 10.80 -0.62 -27.18
CA ASP A 85 11.71 0.04 -28.12
C ASP A 85 11.57 -0.49 -29.56
N ALA A 86 11.29 -1.79 -29.73
CA ALA A 86 11.04 -2.36 -31.06
C ALA A 86 9.75 -1.82 -31.70
N HIS A 87 8.68 -1.63 -30.91
CA HIS A 87 7.46 -0.98 -31.37
C HIS A 87 7.71 0.48 -31.77
N LEU A 88 8.54 1.20 -30.99
CA LEU A 88 8.93 2.58 -31.28
C LEU A 88 9.77 2.69 -32.55
N VAL A 89 10.79 1.84 -32.71
CA VAL A 89 11.61 1.79 -33.93
C VAL A 89 10.75 1.53 -35.17
N TYR A 90 9.80 0.58 -35.07
CA TYR A 90 8.88 0.31 -36.17
C TYR A 90 7.99 1.52 -36.50
N ALA A 91 7.38 2.15 -35.49
CA ALA A 91 6.53 3.33 -35.68
C ALA A 91 7.30 4.51 -36.28
N LEU A 92 8.54 4.76 -35.80
CA LEU A 92 9.42 5.80 -36.31
C LEU A 92 9.84 5.53 -37.76
N SER A 93 10.10 4.27 -38.13
CA SER A 93 10.42 3.91 -39.52
C SER A 93 9.26 4.20 -40.49
N ARG A 94 8.02 3.99 -40.04
CA ARG A 94 6.81 4.32 -40.81
C ARG A 94 6.60 5.82 -40.93
N LEU A 95 6.73 6.55 -39.83
CA LEU A 95 6.65 8.01 -39.83
C LEU A 95 7.70 8.63 -40.74
N GLN A 96 8.94 8.11 -40.71
CA GLN A 96 10.00 8.55 -41.61
C GLN A 96 9.63 8.29 -43.07
N ALA A 97 9.10 7.11 -43.40
CA ALA A 97 8.70 6.79 -44.77
C ALA A 97 7.56 7.70 -45.26
N ASP A 98 6.57 7.99 -44.41
CA ASP A 98 5.44 8.86 -44.77
C ASP A 98 5.90 10.32 -44.97
N LEU A 99 6.76 10.84 -44.08
CA LEU A 99 7.32 12.19 -44.21
C LEU A 99 8.14 12.38 -45.49
N HIS A 100 8.89 11.37 -45.93
CA HIS A 100 9.68 11.45 -47.16
C HIS A 100 8.90 11.05 -48.42
N LYS A 101 7.68 10.51 -48.30
CA LYS A 101 6.83 10.16 -49.43
C LYS A 101 6.16 11.40 -50.04
N ASP A 102 5.93 12.43 -49.22
CA ASP A 102 5.35 13.71 -49.63
C ASP A 102 6.40 14.76 -50.04
N ASP A 103 7.68 14.36 -50.13
CA ASP A 103 8.79 15.23 -50.55
C ASP A 103 9.14 14.94 -52.03
N PRO A 104 8.65 15.72 -53.01
CA PRO A 104 8.75 15.40 -54.44
C PRO A 104 10.16 15.63 -55.05
N SER A 105 11.22 15.61 -54.23
CA SER A 105 12.59 15.92 -54.65
C SER A 105 13.59 14.76 -54.52
N ALA A 106 13.13 13.52 -54.31
CA ALA A 106 13.99 12.33 -54.34
C ALA A 106 13.97 11.63 -55.71
#